data_AF-A0A380KCC5-F1
#
_entry.id   AF-A0A380KCC5-F1
#
_cell.length_a   1.000
_cell.length_b   1.000
_cell.length_c   1.000
_cell.angle_alpha   90.00
_cell.angle_beta   90.00
_cell.angle_gamma   90.00
#
_symmetry.space_group_name_H-M   'P 1'
#
loop_
_entity.id
_entity.type
_entity.pdbx_description
1 polymer ?
#
loop_
_entity_poly.entity_id
_entity_poly.type
_entity_poly.pdbx_seq_one_letter_code
_entity_poly.pdbx_strand_id
1 'polypeptide(L)'
;MGSKLNYKIAALSISNKDELVREVIYLKKLYEIHTFVGTYDPKIFGIPFISIKSVFEVSKENLDQLLTFTPIYSSDINFDSIYTFLKDELKFTPISKLKDYLPNVIDKLDVYFDLGEEQTTGIFMHLAAMIERKLSGEQSSTNQDLSLLDTFSEDVKILQQLLKPLEKNFNILIDDNELVTILMILKKI
;
A
#
# COMPACT_ATOMS: atom_id res chain seq x y z
N MET A 1 -1.47 -22.05 13.54
CA MET A 1 -0.93 -20.81 12.95
C MET A 1 -0.80 -19.80 14.08
N GLY A 2 0.34 -19.16 14.26
CA GLY A 2 0.54 -18.18 15.32
C GLY A 2 1.31 -16.98 14.78
N SER A 3 0.88 -15.80 15.18
CA SER A 3 1.62 -14.55 14.99
C SER A 3 3.01 -14.67 15.65
N LYS A 4 4.03 -14.03 15.08
CA LYS A 4 5.37 -13.95 15.72
C LYS A 4 5.44 -12.77 16.71
N LEU A 5 4.39 -11.98 16.81
CA LEU A 5 4.26 -10.93 17.80
C LEU A 5 4.10 -11.57 19.19
N ASN A 6 4.85 -11.07 20.16
CA ASN A 6 4.78 -11.53 21.56
C ASN A 6 3.54 -10.98 22.30
N TYR A 7 2.40 -10.88 21.61
CA TYR A 7 1.15 -10.43 22.21
C TYR A 7 0.53 -11.53 23.07
N LYS A 8 0.02 -11.14 24.23
CA LYS A 8 -0.83 -12.01 25.05
C LYS A 8 -2.26 -11.94 24.51
N ILE A 9 -2.85 -13.10 24.28
CA ILE A 9 -4.24 -13.24 23.84
C ILE A 9 -5.10 -13.46 25.08
N ALA A 10 -6.14 -12.64 25.25
CA ALA A 10 -7.16 -12.81 26.27
C ALA A 10 -8.51 -13.05 25.58
N ALA A 11 -9.15 -14.18 25.89
CA ALA A 11 -10.52 -14.44 25.43
C ALA A 11 -11.49 -13.62 26.28
N LEU A 12 -12.44 -12.96 25.63
CA LEU A 12 -13.44 -12.10 26.27
C LEU A 12 -14.84 -12.53 25.84
N SER A 13 -15.79 -12.47 26.78
CA SER A 13 -17.20 -12.76 26.49
C SER A 13 -17.91 -11.49 26.00
N ILE A 14 -18.57 -11.56 24.84
CA ILE A 14 -19.32 -10.44 24.27
C ILE A 14 -20.81 -10.47 24.63
N SER A 15 -21.28 -11.54 25.27
CA SER A 15 -22.68 -11.80 25.56
C SER A 15 -23.31 -10.78 26.53
N ASN A 16 -22.47 -10.15 27.36
CA ASN A 16 -22.88 -9.10 28.29
C ASN A 16 -21.92 -7.90 28.19
N LYS A 17 -22.46 -6.75 27.76
CA LYS A 17 -21.68 -5.54 27.55
C LYS A 17 -21.03 -5.01 28.84
N ASP A 18 -21.74 -5.08 29.97
CA ASP A 18 -21.22 -4.58 31.24
C ASP A 18 -20.09 -5.47 31.78
N GLU A 19 -20.19 -6.77 31.54
CA GLU A 19 -19.14 -7.73 31.88
C GLU A 19 -17.87 -7.50 31.04
N LEU A 20 -18.04 -7.38 29.72
CA LEU A 20 -16.95 -7.05 28.80
C LEU A 20 -16.24 -5.75 29.22
N VAL A 21 -16.99 -4.72 29.57
CA VAL A 21 -16.44 -3.44 30.03
C VAL A 21 -15.62 -3.63 31.32
N ARG A 22 -16.13 -4.42 32.29
CA ARG A 22 -15.40 -4.70 33.53
C ARG A 22 -14.10 -5.48 33.29
N GLU A 23 -14.14 -6.51 32.45
CA GLU A 23 -12.96 -7.31 32.09
C GLU A 23 -11.90 -6.46 31.40
N VAL A 24 -12.31 -5.62 30.44
CA VAL A 24 -11.38 -4.73 29.73
C VAL A 24 -10.78 -3.69 30.66
N ILE A 25 -11.56 -3.11 31.58
CA ILE A 25 -11.03 -2.20 32.61
C ILE A 25 -9.98 -2.89 33.48
N TYR A 26 -10.23 -4.15 33.89
CA TYR A 26 -9.28 -4.91 34.66
C TYR A 26 -7.99 -5.18 33.87
N LEU A 27 -8.09 -5.60 32.62
CA LEU A 27 -6.93 -5.85 31.76
C LEU A 27 -6.11 -4.60 31.49
N LYS A 28 -6.74 -3.44 31.27
CA LYS A 28 -6.04 -2.15 31.08
C LYS A 28 -5.18 -1.74 32.27
N LYS A 29 -5.47 -2.25 33.48
CA LYS A 29 -4.62 -1.99 34.67
C LYS A 29 -3.31 -2.79 34.64
N LEU A 30 -3.27 -3.89 33.90
CA LEU A 30 -2.16 -4.83 33.87
C LEU A 30 -1.39 -4.80 32.55
N TYR A 31 -2.06 -4.39 31.46
CA TYR A 31 -1.55 -4.47 30.10
C TYR A 31 -1.98 -3.24 29.28
N GLU A 32 -1.14 -2.88 28.31
CA GLU A 32 -1.55 -2.03 27.21
C GLU A 32 -2.29 -2.88 26.17
N ILE A 33 -3.58 -2.57 25.95
CA ILE A 33 -4.41 -3.33 25.02
C ILE A 33 -4.25 -2.73 23.63
N HIS A 34 -3.65 -3.51 22.72
CA HIS A 34 -3.36 -3.09 21.35
C HIS A 34 -4.61 -3.06 20.45
N THR A 35 -5.39 -4.14 20.41
CA THR A 35 -6.57 -4.25 19.54
C THR A 35 -7.56 -5.29 20.07
N PHE A 36 -8.83 -5.15 19.70
CA PHE A 36 -9.81 -6.22 19.75
C PHE A 36 -9.77 -7.04 18.46
N VAL A 37 -10.05 -8.33 18.57
CA VAL A 37 -10.26 -9.24 17.43
C VAL A 37 -11.55 -10.02 17.67
N GLY A 38 -12.49 -9.99 16.73
CA GLY A 38 -13.76 -10.69 16.91
C GLY A 38 -14.76 -10.52 15.78
N THR A 39 -15.97 -11.01 15.99
CA THR A 39 -17.08 -10.89 15.03
C THR A 39 -17.80 -9.55 15.10
N TYR A 40 -17.73 -8.86 16.23
CA TYR A 40 -18.38 -7.57 16.46
C TYR A 40 -17.41 -6.57 17.10
N ASP A 41 -17.42 -5.35 16.60
CA ASP A 41 -16.65 -4.24 17.16
C ASP A 41 -17.32 -3.69 18.43
N PRO A 42 -16.70 -3.82 19.61
CA PRO A 42 -17.29 -3.34 20.86
C PRO A 42 -17.30 -1.80 20.97
N LYS A 43 -16.46 -1.08 20.20
CA LYS A 43 -16.35 0.39 20.20
C LYS A 43 -16.19 1.00 21.59
N ILE A 44 -15.36 0.37 22.42
CA ILE A 44 -15.08 0.81 23.79
C ILE A 44 -13.63 1.32 23.92
N PHE A 45 -13.46 2.37 24.71
CA PHE A 45 -12.16 2.91 25.11
C PHE A 45 -11.22 3.36 23.98
N GLY A 46 -11.73 3.55 22.76
CA GLY A 46 -10.95 3.94 21.59
C GLY A 46 -9.92 2.88 21.16
N ILE A 47 -10.06 1.64 21.62
CA ILE A 47 -9.17 0.55 21.23
C ILE A 47 -9.56 0.11 19.81
N PRO A 48 -8.60 -0.01 18.88
CA PRO A 48 -8.83 -0.51 17.54
C PRO A 48 -9.50 -1.88 17.50
N PHE A 49 -10.14 -2.20 16.38
CA PHE A 49 -10.81 -3.48 16.16
C PHE A 49 -10.42 -4.09 14.82
N ILE A 50 -10.14 -5.39 14.82
CA ILE A 50 -9.90 -6.20 13.64
C ILE A 50 -11.00 -7.27 13.56
N SER A 51 -11.68 -7.34 12.41
CA SER A 51 -12.67 -8.39 12.17
C SER A 51 -11.98 -9.76 12.09
N ILE A 52 -12.57 -10.76 12.72
CA ILE A 52 -12.10 -12.14 12.61
C ILE A 52 -12.09 -12.62 11.14
N LYS A 53 -12.99 -12.09 10.30
CA LYS A 53 -13.00 -12.36 8.86
C LYS A 53 -11.67 -11.97 8.22
N SER A 54 -11.17 -10.76 8.50
CA SER A 54 -9.89 -10.25 7.98
C SER A 54 -8.70 -11.11 8.45
N VAL A 55 -8.76 -11.67 9.66
CA VAL A 55 -7.73 -12.59 10.17
C VAL A 55 -7.71 -13.91 9.41
N PHE A 56 -8.86 -14.39 8.92
CA PHE A 56 -8.94 -15.62 8.12
C PHE A 56 -8.65 -15.41 6.64
N GLU A 57 -8.85 -14.20 6.12
CA GLU A 57 -8.60 -13.87 4.71
C GLU A 57 -7.12 -13.55 4.42
N VAL A 58 -6.35 -13.16 5.45
CA VAL A 58 -4.93 -12.84 5.30
C VAL A 58 -4.04 -14.09 5.31
N SER A 59 -2.99 -14.09 4.49
CA SER A 59 -1.96 -15.13 4.53
C SER A 59 -1.20 -15.13 5.87
N LYS A 60 -0.55 -16.25 6.20
CA LYS A 60 0.15 -16.41 7.49
C LYS A 60 1.29 -15.38 7.63
N GLU A 61 1.93 -15.07 6.52
CA GLU A 61 3.05 -14.14 6.41
C GLU A 61 2.62 -12.70 6.73
N ASN A 62 1.38 -12.35 6.38
CA ASN A 62 0.83 -11.00 6.52
C ASN A 62 -0.01 -10.80 7.80
N LEU A 63 -0.16 -11.85 8.63
CA LEU A 63 -0.90 -11.77 9.89
C LEU A 63 -0.32 -10.74 10.87
N ASP A 64 1.01 -10.67 10.99
CA ASP A 64 1.66 -9.72 11.89
C ASP A 64 1.46 -8.26 11.42
N GLN A 65 1.41 -8.05 10.11
CA GLN A 65 1.12 -6.74 9.51
C GLN A 65 -0.33 -6.32 9.78
N LEU A 66 -1.29 -7.24 9.61
CA LEU A 66 -2.69 -7.00 9.96
C LEU A 66 -2.83 -6.58 11.43
N LEU A 67 -2.19 -7.33 12.33
CA LEU A 67 -2.26 -7.10 13.77
C LEU A 67 -1.57 -5.80 14.20
N THR A 68 -0.57 -5.32 13.46
CA THR A 68 0.13 -4.06 13.73
C THR A 68 -0.46 -2.86 12.99
N PHE A 69 -1.52 -3.05 12.20
CA PHE A 69 -2.08 -2.05 11.28
C PHE A 69 -1.04 -1.51 10.29
N THR A 70 -0.05 -2.34 9.96
CA THR A 70 0.88 -2.06 8.87
C THR A 70 0.13 -2.30 7.55
N PRO A 71 0.25 -1.40 6.56
CA PRO A 71 -0.38 -1.61 5.25
C PRO A 71 0.02 -2.97 4.66
N ILE A 72 -0.98 -3.78 4.31
CA ILE A 72 -0.77 -5.05 3.60
C ILE A 72 -0.91 -4.73 2.12
N TYR A 73 0.20 -4.85 1.40
CA TYR A 73 0.23 -4.70 -0.06
C TYR A 73 -0.11 -6.05 -0.68
N SER A 74 -0.91 -6.05 -1.74
CA SER A 74 -1.52 -7.26 -2.32
C SER A 74 -0.57 -8.10 -3.17
N SER A 75 0.65 -7.62 -3.43
CA SER A 75 1.63 -8.34 -4.24
C SER A 75 2.60 -9.15 -3.38
N ASP A 76 2.82 -10.42 -3.74
CA ASP A 76 3.87 -11.32 -3.21
C ASP A 76 5.30 -10.79 -3.43
N ILE A 77 5.45 -9.58 -3.99
CA ILE A 77 6.72 -8.93 -4.28
C ILE A 77 7.29 -8.37 -2.98
N ASN A 78 8.47 -8.89 -2.63
CA ASN A 78 9.26 -8.35 -1.53
C ASN A 78 9.83 -6.97 -1.92
N PHE A 79 9.04 -5.91 -1.73
CA PHE A 79 9.48 -4.55 -2.00
C PHE A 79 10.67 -4.11 -1.15
N ASP A 80 11.00 -4.78 -0.03
CA ASP A 80 12.15 -4.38 0.79
C ASP A 80 13.49 -4.51 0.05
N SER A 81 13.64 -5.51 -0.82
CA SER A 81 14.84 -5.64 -1.65
C SER A 81 14.92 -4.50 -2.68
N ILE A 82 13.78 -4.14 -3.27
CA ILE A 82 13.64 -3.03 -4.22
C ILE A 82 13.98 -1.70 -3.53
N TYR A 83 13.43 -1.44 -2.33
CA TYR A 83 13.73 -0.24 -1.56
C TYR A 83 15.18 -0.17 -1.13
N THR A 84 15.80 -1.30 -0.82
CA THR A 84 17.23 -1.36 -0.46
C THR A 84 18.07 -0.92 -1.64
N PHE A 85 17.81 -1.47 -2.83
CA PHE A 85 18.47 -1.05 -4.07
C PHE A 85 18.24 0.43 -4.39
N LEU A 86 16.99 0.88 -4.35
CA LEU A 86 16.63 2.27 -4.64
C LEU A 86 17.25 3.28 -3.65
N LYS A 87 17.49 2.88 -2.40
CA LYS A 87 18.10 3.78 -1.40
C LYS A 87 19.48 4.26 -1.81
N ASP A 88 20.24 3.42 -2.52
CA ASP A 88 21.59 3.75 -2.95
C ASP A 88 21.59 4.54 -4.28
N GLU A 89 20.55 4.38 -5.09
CA GLU A 89 20.41 5.03 -6.41
C GLU A 89 19.71 6.40 -6.35
N LEU A 90 18.76 6.58 -5.42
CA LEU A 90 17.94 7.78 -5.32
C LEU A 90 18.61 8.86 -4.47
N LYS A 91 18.79 10.05 -5.07
CA LYS A 91 19.43 11.22 -4.46
C LYS A 91 18.42 12.27 -4.03
N PHE A 92 17.37 12.47 -4.81
CA PHE A 92 16.38 13.53 -4.61
C PHE A 92 15.08 13.02 -3.98
N THR A 93 14.78 11.73 -4.14
CA THR A 93 13.55 11.12 -3.65
C THR A 93 13.73 10.47 -2.28
N PRO A 94 13.01 10.93 -1.23
CA PRO A 94 13.06 10.27 0.07
C PRO A 94 12.41 8.88 0.02
N ILE A 95 13.17 7.84 0.39
CA ILE A 95 12.68 6.45 0.44
C ILE A 95 11.44 6.30 1.33
N SER A 96 11.38 7.02 2.45
CA SER A 96 10.19 7.00 3.32
C SER A 96 8.92 7.44 2.58
N LYS A 97 9.00 8.51 1.80
CA LYS A 97 7.89 8.98 0.96
C LYS A 97 7.49 7.95 -0.09
N LEU A 98 8.46 7.27 -0.72
CA LEU A 98 8.13 6.19 -1.67
C LEU A 98 7.34 5.07 -0.99
N LYS A 99 7.77 4.64 0.20
CA LYS A 99 7.07 3.62 1.00
C LYS A 99 5.63 4.03 1.35
N ASP A 100 5.41 5.31 1.65
CA ASP A 100 4.10 5.80 2.06
C ASP A 100 3.08 5.85 0.89
N TYR A 101 3.53 6.14 -0.33
CA TYR A 101 2.61 6.47 -1.43
C TYR A 101 2.63 5.49 -2.61
N LEU A 102 3.81 4.97 -2.97
CA LEU A 102 3.96 4.19 -4.20
C LEU A 102 3.22 2.84 -4.14
N PRO A 103 3.29 2.05 -3.05
CA PRO A 103 2.59 0.76 -3.00
C PRO A 103 1.07 0.86 -3.21
N ASN A 104 0.41 1.84 -2.61
CA ASN A 104 -1.04 2.03 -2.78
C ASN A 104 -1.42 2.40 -4.22
N VAL A 105 -0.54 3.08 -4.95
CA VAL A 105 -0.76 3.34 -6.38
C VAL A 105 -0.59 2.05 -7.18
N ILE A 106 0.43 1.26 -6.87
CA ILE A 106 0.70 -0.03 -7.52
C ILE A 106 -0.45 -1.02 -7.30
N ASP A 107 -0.95 -1.15 -6.07
CA ASP A 107 -2.08 -2.04 -5.77
C ASP A 107 -3.34 -1.63 -6.57
N LYS A 108 -3.59 -0.33 -6.73
CA LYS A 108 -4.71 0.16 -7.54
C LYS A 108 -4.52 -0.06 -9.03
N LEU A 109 -3.29 0.06 -9.51
CA LEU A 109 -2.95 -0.27 -10.90
C LEU A 109 -3.14 -1.77 -11.13
N ASP A 110 -2.71 -2.61 -10.20
CA ASP A 110 -2.90 -4.06 -10.26
C ASP A 110 -4.38 -4.45 -10.33
N VAL A 111 -5.21 -3.88 -9.45
CA VAL A 111 -6.66 -4.10 -9.47
C VAL A 111 -7.31 -3.73 -10.81
N TYR A 112 -6.81 -2.70 -11.50
CA TYR A 112 -7.42 -2.23 -12.75
C TYR A 112 -6.83 -2.90 -14.01
N PHE A 113 -5.52 -3.17 -14.02
CA PHE A 113 -4.78 -3.65 -15.18
C PHE A 113 -4.39 -5.14 -15.10
N ASP A 114 -4.67 -5.83 -13.98
CA ASP A 114 -4.35 -7.25 -13.74
C ASP A 114 -2.85 -7.53 -13.97
N LEU A 115 -2.01 -6.96 -13.09
CA LEU A 115 -0.58 -6.92 -13.32
C LEU A 115 0.09 -8.23 -12.90
N GLY A 116 0.90 -8.79 -13.80
CA GLY A 116 1.84 -9.85 -13.43
C GLY A 116 2.99 -9.32 -12.55
N GLU A 117 3.75 -10.24 -11.94
CA GLU A 117 4.89 -9.91 -11.06
C GLU A 117 5.94 -9.03 -11.76
N GLU A 118 6.26 -9.36 -13.02
CA GLU A 118 7.21 -8.62 -13.85
C GLU A 118 6.70 -7.20 -14.16
N GLN A 119 5.42 -7.04 -14.49
CA GLN A 119 4.83 -5.73 -14.76
C GLN A 119 4.79 -4.89 -13.49
N THR A 120 4.43 -5.49 -12.36
CA THR A 120 4.38 -4.83 -11.06
C THR A 120 5.76 -4.33 -10.66
N THR A 121 6.80 -5.15 -10.83
CA THR A 121 8.19 -4.72 -10.58
C THR A 121 8.60 -3.62 -11.56
N GLY A 122 8.30 -3.78 -12.86
CA GLY A 122 8.62 -2.81 -13.90
C GLY A 122 7.98 -1.44 -13.66
N ILE A 123 6.68 -1.40 -13.32
CA ILE A 123 5.98 -0.14 -13.06
C ILE A 123 6.43 0.49 -11.75
N PHE A 124 6.75 -0.32 -10.73
CA PHE A 124 7.30 0.19 -9.48
C PHE A 124 8.64 0.90 -9.73
N MET A 125 9.55 0.25 -10.46
CA MET A 125 10.85 0.81 -10.80
C MET A 125 10.73 2.04 -11.68
N HIS A 126 9.85 2.02 -12.69
CA HIS A 126 9.63 3.17 -13.58
C HIS A 126 9.11 4.38 -12.80
N LEU A 127 8.11 4.20 -11.94
CA LEU A 127 7.55 5.28 -11.14
C LEU A 127 8.57 5.86 -10.16
N ALA A 128 9.37 5.02 -9.49
CA ALA A 128 10.43 5.49 -8.61
C ALA A 128 11.49 6.32 -9.37
N ALA A 129 11.95 5.83 -10.53
CA ALA A 129 12.92 6.53 -11.36
C ALA A 129 12.33 7.82 -11.98
N MET A 130 11.06 7.80 -12.37
CA MET A 130 10.36 8.99 -12.89
C MET A 130 10.28 10.08 -11.81
N ILE A 131 9.89 9.74 -10.59
CA ILE A 131 9.84 10.68 -9.46
C ILE A 131 11.23 11.30 -9.24
N GLU A 132 12.28 10.48 -9.24
CA GLU A 132 13.66 10.94 -9.08
C GLU A 132 14.07 11.97 -10.14
N ARG A 133 13.85 11.65 -11.42
CA ARG A 133 14.17 12.54 -12.54
C ARG A 133 13.39 13.85 -12.45
N LYS A 134 12.10 13.78 -12.11
CA LYS A 134 11.27 14.99 -11.99
C LYS A 134 11.71 15.86 -10.82
N LEU A 135 12.16 15.27 -9.71
CA LEU A 135 12.70 16.01 -8.56
C LEU A 135 14.11 16.56 -8.81
N SER A 136 14.93 15.88 -9.62
CA SER A 136 16.26 16.39 -10.01
C SER A 136 16.19 17.56 -11.00
N GLY A 137 15.03 17.77 -11.62
CA GLY A 137 14.82 18.77 -12.67
C GLY A 137 15.33 18.33 -14.05
N GLU A 138 15.68 17.05 -14.20
CA GLU A 138 16.03 16.47 -15.50
C GLU A 138 14.80 16.40 -16.41
N GLN A 139 14.94 16.96 -17.61
CA GLN A 139 13.92 16.86 -18.64
C GLN A 139 14.10 15.53 -19.36
N SER A 140 13.05 14.71 -19.39
CA SER A 140 13.02 13.51 -20.22
C SER A 140 12.89 13.93 -21.69
N SER A 141 13.82 13.51 -22.54
CA SER A 141 13.83 13.83 -23.98
C SER A 141 13.13 12.78 -24.85
N THR A 142 12.29 11.94 -24.25
CA THR A 142 11.67 10.81 -24.96
C THR A 142 10.43 11.29 -25.71
N ASN A 143 10.49 11.23 -27.05
CA ASN A 143 9.32 11.43 -27.90
C ASN A 143 8.57 10.11 -28.02
N GLN A 144 7.48 9.97 -27.27
CA GLN A 144 6.59 8.82 -27.35
C GLN A 144 5.55 9.00 -28.47
N ASP A 145 4.96 7.90 -28.93
CA ASP A 145 3.80 7.95 -29.83
C ASP A 145 2.55 8.37 -29.05
N LEU A 146 2.26 9.68 -29.08
CA LEU A 146 1.12 10.26 -28.36
C LEU A 146 -0.23 9.80 -28.89
N SER A 147 -0.30 9.17 -30.08
CA SER A 147 -1.56 8.61 -30.60
C SER A 147 -2.12 7.48 -29.73
N LEU A 148 -1.27 6.85 -28.91
CA LEU A 148 -1.68 5.87 -27.91
C LEU A 148 -2.60 6.47 -26.84
N LEU A 149 -2.51 7.78 -26.56
CA LEU A 149 -3.37 8.43 -25.58
C LEU A 149 -4.83 8.50 -26.05
N ASP A 150 -5.03 8.74 -27.34
CA ASP A 150 -6.36 8.72 -27.96
C ASP A 150 -6.89 7.29 -28.07
N THR A 151 -6.01 6.36 -28.48
CA THR A 151 -6.34 4.93 -28.65
C THR A 151 -6.83 4.29 -27.34
N PHE A 152 -6.21 4.64 -26.21
CA PHE A 152 -6.51 4.10 -24.89
C PHE A 152 -7.10 5.16 -23.95
N SER A 153 -7.93 6.06 -24.47
CA SER A 153 -8.41 7.24 -23.73
C SER A 153 -9.13 6.94 -22.40
N GLU A 154 -9.81 5.79 -22.26
CA GLU A 154 -10.42 5.37 -20.99
C GLU A 154 -9.36 4.98 -19.95
N ASP A 155 -8.38 4.17 -20.35
CA ASP A 155 -7.28 3.74 -19.50
C ASP A 155 -6.42 4.93 -19.07
N VAL A 156 -6.17 5.88 -19.98
CA VAL A 156 -5.42 7.10 -19.67
C VAL A 156 -6.14 7.95 -18.62
N LYS A 157 -7.47 8.11 -18.72
CA LYS A 157 -8.24 8.86 -17.71
C LYS A 157 -8.13 8.23 -16.33
N ILE A 158 -8.16 6.90 -16.26
CA ILE A 158 -8.04 6.16 -15.02
C ILE A 158 -6.62 6.24 -14.48
N LEU A 159 -5.63 6.06 -15.35
CA LEU A 159 -4.22 6.19 -15.02
C LEU A 159 -3.92 7.57 -14.41
N GLN A 160 -4.39 8.65 -15.04
CA GLN A 160 -4.25 10.01 -14.50
C GLN A 160 -4.88 10.15 -13.09
N GLN A 161 -6.03 9.53 -12.83
CA GLN A 161 -6.65 9.55 -11.51
C GLN A 161 -5.84 8.76 -10.47
N LEU A 162 -5.30 7.62 -10.86
CA LEU A 162 -4.49 6.75 -9.99
C LEU A 162 -3.13 7.36 -9.66
N LEU A 163 -2.54 8.15 -10.57
CA LEU A 163 -1.23 8.78 -10.41
C LEU A 163 -1.28 10.15 -9.70
N LYS A 164 -2.44 10.82 -9.64
CA LYS A 164 -2.62 12.10 -8.92
C LYS A 164 -2.04 12.16 -7.50
N PRO A 165 -2.13 11.11 -6.67
CA PRO A 165 -1.48 11.11 -5.36
C PRO A 165 0.03 11.30 -5.46
N LEU A 166 0.70 10.77 -6.48
CA LEU A 166 2.15 10.95 -6.65
C LEU A 166 2.46 12.40 -7.02
N GLU A 167 1.73 12.98 -7.98
CA GLU A 167 1.91 14.39 -8.35
C GLU A 167 1.78 15.32 -7.15
N LYS A 168 0.74 15.13 -6.34
CA LYS A 168 0.49 15.96 -5.14
C LYS A 168 1.54 15.77 -4.06
N ASN A 169 1.92 14.52 -3.74
CA ASN A 169 2.79 14.24 -2.60
C ASN A 169 4.26 14.46 -2.91
N PHE A 170 4.67 14.33 -4.17
CA PHE A 170 6.04 14.61 -4.62
C PHE A 170 6.19 15.99 -5.26
N ASN A 171 5.10 16.72 -5.49
CA ASN A 171 5.10 18.03 -6.15
C ASN A 171 5.77 17.97 -7.54
N ILE A 172 5.36 16.98 -8.32
CA ILE A 172 5.83 16.73 -9.69
C ILE A 172 4.64 16.78 -10.66
N LEU A 173 4.93 16.95 -11.95
CA LEU A 173 3.96 16.83 -13.03
C LEU A 173 4.30 15.62 -13.90
N ILE A 174 3.32 14.75 -14.12
CA ILE A 174 3.45 13.59 -14.99
C ILE A 174 2.88 13.99 -16.35
N ASP A 175 3.76 14.13 -17.33
CA ASP A 175 3.39 14.55 -18.68
C ASP A 175 2.91 13.38 -19.55
N ASP A 176 2.40 13.72 -20.73
CA ASP A 176 1.84 12.80 -21.70
C ASP A 176 2.85 11.73 -22.15
N ASN A 177 4.14 12.02 -22.25
CA ASN A 177 5.16 11.02 -22.61
C ASN A 177 5.34 9.99 -21.48
N GLU A 178 5.34 10.44 -20.23
CA GLU A 178 5.38 9.53 -19.08
C GLU A 178 4.09 8.69 -18.99
N LEU A 179 2.93 9.27 -19.28
CA LEU A 179 1.67 8.52 -19.36
C LEU A 179 1.72 7.43 -20.43
N VAL A 180 2.22 7.72 -21.63
CA VAL A 180 2.42 6.71 -22.68
C VAL A 180 3.37 5.62 -22.21
N THR A 181 4.51 5.99 -21.61
CA THR A 181 5.49 5.00 -21.14
C THR A 181 4.91 4.07 -20.08
N ILE A 182 4.16 4.62 -19.12
CA ILE A 182 3.46 3.84 -18.11
C ILE A 182 2.41 2.93 -18.75
N LEU A 183 1.63 3.44 -19.70
CA LEU A 183 0.63 2.66 -20.43
C LEU A 183 1.26 1.49 -21.20
N MET A 184 2.42 1.70 -21.84
CA MET A 184 3.17 0.63 -22.53
C MET A 184 3.60 -0.48 -21.58
N ILE A 185 4.08 -0.14 -20.38
CA ILE A 185 4.44 -1.13 -19.34
C ILE A 185 3.20 -1.92 -18.88
N LEU A 186 2.09 -1.20 -18.62
CA LEU A 186 0.85 -1.81 -18.12
C LEU A 186 0.18 -2.71 -19.16
N LYS A 187 0.23 -2.35 -20.45
CA LYS A 187 -0.45 -3.09 -21.53
C LYS A 187 0.48 -3.99 -22.36
N LYS A 188 1.78 -4.00 -22.08
CA LYS A 188 2.83 -4.75 -22.80
C LYS A 188 2.85 -4.44 -24.31
N ILE A 189 2.86 -3.15 -24.65
CA ILE A 189 2.86 -2.64 -26.04
C ILE A 189 4.24 -2.09 -26.39
#